data_AF-A0A1Y0EK83-F1
#
_entry.id   AF-A0A1Y0EK83-F1
#
_cell.length_a   1.000
_cell.length_b   1.000
_cell.length_c   1.000
_cell.angle_alpha   90.00
_cell.angle_beta   90.00
_cell.angle_gamma   90.00
#
_symmetry.space_group_name_H-M   'P 1'
#
loop_
_entity.id
_entity.type
_entity.pdbx_description
1 polymer ?
#
loop_
_entity_poly.entity_id
_entity_poly.type
_entity_poly.pdbx_seq_one_letter_code
_entity_poly.pdbx_strand_id
1 'polypeptide(L)'
;MSSHSPHRRETAMKTWIVSLALACCAGIAQAAPPSSASIEQLLALTGAERLLNDLGGITDQVLRTSMQDASQGQALTAEQQAVMDRMPAKLAALLREEMAWDKVKPHYVRIYQESFDQAEIDGLIAFYASPAGQAMVQKMPTVMAKSMAFMQVQMRSIMPKLNALVQDTLDEARQAKPPAD
;
A
#
# COMPACT_ATOMS: atom_id res chain seq x y z
N MET A 1 80.71 24.49 -10.37
CA MET A 1 80.13 23.60 -11.41
C MET A 1 79.68 22.32 -10.71
N SER A 2 78.40 22.24 -10.37
CA SER A 2 77.36 21.49 -11.12
C SER A 2 77.29 20.04 -10.63
N SER A 3 76.18 19.39 -10.34
CA SER A 3 74.75 19.74 -10.24
C SER A 3 74.09 18.53 -9.54
N HIS A 4 73.05 18.78 -8.74
CA HIS A 4 72.17 17.76 -8.17
C HIS A 4 71.43 16.92 -9.24
N SER A 5 71.00 15.71 -8.85
CA SER A 5 69.67 15.19 -9.23
C SER A 5 69.25 14.01 -8.34
N PRO A 6 68.18 14.15 -7.53
CA PRO A 6 67.56 13.07 -6.77
C PRO A 6 66.26 12.62 -7.46
N HIS A 7 66.28 11.57 -8.30
CA HIS A 7 65.06 11.15 -9.02
C HIS A 7 64.66 9.68 -8.86
N ARG A 8 65.35 8.88 -8.03
CA ARG A 8 65.05 7.43 -7.94
C ARG A 8 64.02 7.05 -6.87
N ARG A 9 63.65 7.94 -5.94
CA ARG A 9 62.68 7.64 -4.86
C ARG A 9 61.24 8.11 -5.14
N GLU A 10 61.02 9.06 -6.04
CA GLU A 10 59.67 9.59 -6.35
C GLU A 10 58.85 8.66 -7.25
N THR A 11 59.49 7.82 -8.07
CA THR A 11 58.79 6.92 -8.99
C THR A 11 58.15 5.73 -8.28
N ALA A 12 58.75 5.27 -7.18
CA ALA A 12 58.25 4.13 -6.40
C ALA A 12 57.04 4.49 -5.52
N MET A 13 56.89 5.73 -5.04
CA MET A 13 55.72 6.13 -4.25
C MET A 13 54.52 6.48 -5.14
N LYS A 14 54.79 6.98 -6.36
CA LYS A 14 53.77 7.42 -7.33
C LYS A 14 53.07 6.25 -8.03
N THR A 15 53.71 5.09 -8.15
CA THR A 15 53.06 3.87 -8.65
C THR A 15 52.11 3.23 -7.64
N TRP A 16 52.35 3.36 -6.34
CA TRP A 16 51.44 2.82 -5.31
C TRP A 16 50.17 3.67 -5.14
N ILE A 17 50.26 4.98 -5.34
CA ILE A 17 49.09 5.89 -5.29
C ILE A 17 48.17 5.67 -6.50
N VAL A 18 48.72 5.34 -7.67
CA VAL A 18 47.92 5.03 -8.87
C VAL A 18 47.22 3.66 -8.74
N SER A 19 47.82 2.69 -8.07
CA SER A 19 47.17 1.39 -7.80
C SER A 19 46.08 1.45 -6.73
N LEU A 20 46.15 2.40 -5.78
CA LEU A 20 45.11 2.58 -4.76
C LEU A 20 43.94 3.45 -5.24
N ALA A 21 44.15 4.32 -6.23
CA ALA A 21 43.08 5.13 -6.82
C ALA A 21 42.17 4.36 -7.80
N LEU A 22 42.62 3.21 -8.34
CA LEU A 22 41.84 2.40 -9.28
C LEU A 22 40.97 1.32 -8.59
N ALA A 23 40.98 1.25 -7.25
CA ALA A 23 40.15 0.32 -6.49
C ALA A 23 38.82 0.93 -6.00
N CYS A 24 38.63 2.25 -6.11
CA CYS A 24 37.40 2.93 -5.64
C CYS A 24 36.28 3.07 -6.68
N CYS A 25 36.48 2.59 -7.92
CA CYS A 25 35.47 2.67 -8.99
C CYS A 25 34.80 1.32 -9.31
N ALA A 26 35.15 0.24 -8.61
CA ALA A 26 34.52 -1.06 -8.80
C ALA A 26 33.27 -1.19 -7.90
N GLY A 27 32.15 -0.70 -8.41
CA GLY A 27 30.83 -1.15 -7.93
C GLY A 27 29.99 -0.09 -7.25
N ILE A 28 29.56 0.94 -7.99
CA ILE A 28 28.12 1.23 -7.92
C ILE A 28 27.48 0.03 -8.62
N ALA A 29 27.25 -1.05 -7.88
CA ALA A 29 26.44 -2.14 -8.37
C ALA A 29 25.06 -1.52 -8.57
N GLN A 30 24.77 -1.14 -9.81
CA GLN A 30 23.44 -0.68 -10.17
C GLN A 30 22.53 -1.86 -9.87
N ALA A 31 21.76 -1.73 -8.80
CA ALA A 31 21.00 -2.82 -8.24
C ALA A 31 20.10 -3.37 -9.36
N ALA A 32 20.31 -4.63 -9.71
CA ALA A 32 19.63 -5.22 -10.86
C ALA A 32 18.13 -5.16 -10.60
N PRO A 33 17.31 -4.80 -11.62
CA PRO A 33 15.87 -4.87 -11.46
C PRO A 33 15.48 -6.32 -11.11
N PRO A 34 14.48 -6.51 -10.24
CA PRO A 34 14.07 -7.83 -9.82
C PRO A 34 13.54 -8.66 -10.98
N SER A 35 13.79 -9.97 -10.93
CA SER A 35 13.22 -10.92 -11.88
C SER A 35 11.71 -11.02 -11.72
N SER A 36 10.99 -11.25 -12.83
CA SER A 36 9.54 -11.49 -12.79
C SER A 36 9.20 -12.67 -11.87
N ALA A 37 10.02 -13.73 -11.88
CA ALA A 37 9.81 -14.90 -11.04
C ALA A 37 9.86 -14.57 -9.53
N SER A 38 10.83 -13.76 -9.09
CA SER A 38 10.93 -13.32 -7.70
C SER A 38 9.70 -12.50 -7.29
N ILE A 39 9.25 -11.59 -8.14
CA ILE A 39 8.05 -10.79 -7.85
C ILE A 39 6.80 -11.67 -7.81
N GLU A 40 6.63 -12.58 -8.75
CA GLU A 40 5.49 -13.51 -8.76
C GLU A 40 5.47 -14.37 -7.49
N GLN A 41 6.63 -14.82 -7.01
CA GLN A 41 6.75 -15.51 -5.74
C GLN A 41 6.34 -14.61 -4.56
N LEU A 42 6.79 -13.36 -4.52
CA LEU A 42 6.39 -12.40 -3.48
C LEU A 42 4.87 -12.15 -3.49
N LEU A 43 4.28 -11.95 -4.66
CA LEU A 43 2.84 -11.76 -4.83
C LEU A 43 2.04 -12.98 -4.38
N ALA A 44 2.55 -14.18 -4.63
CA ALA A 44 1.95 -15.43 -4.13
C ALA A 44 2.04 -15.53 -2.59
N LEU A 45 3.21 -15.25 -2.00
CA LEU A 45 3.43 -15.31 -0.56
C LEU A 45 2.58 -14.30 0.23
N THR A 46 2.30 -13.15 -0.38
CA THR A 46 1.46 -12.09 0.20
C THR A 46 -0.03 -12.27 -0.08
N GLY A 47 -0.41 -13.21 -0.95
CA GLY A 47 -1.81 -13.50 -1.28
C GLY A 47 -2.46 -12.43 -2.18
N ALA A 48 -1.70 -11.77 -3.05
CA ALA A 48 -2.18 -10.67 -3.89
C ALA A 48 -3.38 -11.08 -4.78
N GLU A 49 -3.34 -12.27 -5.39
CA GLU A 49 -4.44 -12.81 -6.20
C GLU A 49 -5.71 -13.01 -5.37
N ARG A 50 -5.55 -13.55 -4.15
CA ARG A 50 -6.68 -13.71 -3.23
C ARG A 50 -7.29 -12.36 -2.86
N LEU A 51 -6.46 -11.38 -2.54
CA LEU A 51 -6.92 -10.03 -2.21
C LEU A 51 -7.71 -9.40 -3.36
N LEU A 52 -7.24 -9.57 -4.60
CA LEU A 52 -7.93 -9.09 -5.80
C LEU A 52 -9.31 -9.75 -5.96
N ASN A 53 -9.38 -11.08 -5.76
CA ASN A 53 -10.63 -11.82 -5.81
C ASN A 53 -11.61 -11.38 -4.70
N ASP A 54 -11.10 -11.17 -3.48
CA ASP A 54 -11.90 -10.69 -2.34
C ASP A 54 -12.47 -9.27 -2.61
N LEU A 55 -11.66 -8.37 -3.19
CA LEU A 55 -12.11 -7.03 -3.62
C LEU A 55 -13.18 -7.11 -4.71
N GLY A 56 -13.06 -8.04 -5.65
CA GLY A 56 -14.08 -8.29 -6.67
C GLY A 56 -15.43 -8.68 -6.06
N GLY A 57 -15.42 -9.54 -5.03
CA GLY A 57 -16.63 -9.93 -4.30
C GLY A 57 -17.29 -8.78 -3.54
N ILE A 58 -16.50 -7.94 -2.87
CA ILE A 58 -17.00 -6.73 -2.21
C ILE A 58 -17.63 -5.78 -3.23
N THR A 59 -16.98 -5.58 -4.38
CA THR A 59 -17.46 -4.68 -5.43
C THR A 59 -18.80 -5.15 -6.00
N ASP A 60 -18.97 -6.46 -6.27
CA ASP A 60 -20.25 -7.04 -6.71
C ASP A 60 -21.38 -6.77 -5.70
N GLN A 61 -21.10 -6.94 -4.41
CA GLN A 61 -22.09 -6.68 -3.36
C GLN A 61 -22.47 -5.19 -3.27
N VAL A 62 -21.49 -4.29 -3.38
CA VAL A 62 -21.72 -2.84 -3.38
C VAL A 62 -22.57 -2.45 -4.58
N LEU A 63 -22.23 -2.93 -5.79
CA LEU A 63 -23.00 -2.64 -7.01
C LEU A 63 -24.46 -3.09 -6.90
N ARG A 64 -24.71 -4.30 -6.41
CA ARG A 64 -26.09 -4.78 -6.18
C ARG A 64 -26.85 -3.87 -5.21
N THR A 65 -26.24 -3.53 -4.08
CA THR A 65 -26.88 -2.72 -3.04
C THR A 65 -27.17 -1.31 -3.57
N SER A 66 -26.20 -0.66 -4.20
CA SER A 66 -26.37 0.69 -4.77
C SER A 66 -27.47 0.75 -5.83
N MET A 67 -27.62 -0.30 -6.64
CA MET A 67 -28.68 -0.35 -7.64
C MET A 67 -30.07 -0.59 -7.03
N GLN A 68 -30.17 -1.42 -5.99
CA GLN A 68 -31.40 -1.57 -5.22
C GLN A 68 -31.81 -0.23 -4.58
N ASP A 69 -30.87 0.48 -3.98
CA ASP A 69 -31.13 1.79 -3.37
C ASP A 69 -31.53 2.84 -4.43
N ALA A 70 -30.89 2.85 -5.61
CA ALA A 70 -31.23 3.78 -6.69
C ALA A 70 -32.64 3.54 -7.26
N SER A 71 -33.14 2.30 -7.22
CA SER A 71 -34.53 1.99 -7.60
C SER A 71 -35.56 2.31 -6.53
N GLN A 72 -35.15 2.48 -5.26
CA GLN A 72 -36.06 2.85 -4.18
C GLN A 72 -36.60 4.28 -4.41
N GLY A 73 -37.90 4.39 -4.69
CA GLY A 73 -38.59 5.67 -4.94
C GLY A 73 -38.97 5.94 -6.39
N GLN A 74 -38.55 5.09 -7.35
CA GLN A 74 -39.08 5.11 -8.71
C GLN A 74 -40.10 4.00 -8.90
N ALA A 75 -41.29 4.35 -9.40
CA ALA A 75 -42.29 3.37 -9.82
C ALA A 75 -41.85 2.76 -11.16
N LEU A 76 -40.99 1.74 -11.11
CA LEU A 76 -40.59 0.98 -12.28
C LEU A 76 -41.68 -0.02 -12.66
N THR A 77 -41.91 -0.21 -13.96
CA THR A 77 -42.70 -1.35 -14.44
C THR A 77 -41.93 -2.65 -14.20
N ALA A 78 -42.63 -3.79 -14.21
CA ALA A 78 -41.99 -5.10 -14.05
C ALA A 78 -40.88 -5.35 -15.11
N GLU A 79 -41.07 -4.86 -16.34
CA GLU A 79 -40.06 -4.96 -17.40
C GLU A 79 -38.84 -4.07 -17.12
N GLN A 80 -39.05 -2.85 -16.62
CA GLN A 80 -37.96 -1.96 -16.24
C GLN A 80 -37.16 -2.54 -15.07
N GLN A 81 -37.83 -3.08 -14.04
CA GLN A 81 -37.17 -3.74 -12.93
C GLN A 81 -36.34 -4.94 -13.41
N ALA A 82 -36.89 -5.78 -14.27
CA ALA A 82 -36.19 -6.95 -14.81
C ALA A 82 -34.95 -6.57 -15.65
N VAL A 83 -34.94 -5.41 -16.32
CA VAL A 83 -33.75 -4.87 -17.00
C VAL A 83 -32.73 -4.38 -15.98
N MET A 84 -33.18 -3.65 -14.96
CA MET A 84 -32.30 -3.10 -13.93
C MET A 84 -31.62 -4.18 -13.10
N ASP A 85 -32.33 -5.27 -12.77
CA ASP A 85 -31.79 -6.39 -12.00
C ASP A 85 -30.65 -7.14 -12.72
N ARG A 86 -30.57 -7.02 -14.06
CA ARG A 86 -29.52 -7.67 -14.87
C ARG A 86 -28.22 -6.86 -14.93
N MET A 87 -28.28 -5.55 -14.70
CA MET A 87 -27.14 -4.66 -14.85
C MET A 87 -26.04 -4.89 -13.79
N PRO A 88 -26.32 -5.10 -12.49
CA PRO A 88 -25.27 -5.38 -11.51
C PRO A 88 -24.47 -6.63 -11.88
N ALA A 89 -25.16 -7.70 -12.30
CA ALA A 89 -24.51 -8.95 -12.69
C ALA A 89 -23.62 -8.77 -13.94
N LYS A 90 -24.07 -8.02 -14.94
CA LYS A 90 -23.27 -7.71 -16.14
C LYS A 90 -22.04 -6.86 -15.80
N LEU A 91 -22.21 -5.84 -14.95
CA LEU A 91 -21.13 -4.97 -14.54
C LEU A 91 -20.10 -5.72 -13.67
N ALA A 92 -20.56 -6.54 -12.74
CA ALA A 92 -19.71 -7.41 -11.93
C ALA A 92 -18.94 -8.42 -12.80
N ALA A 93 -19.58 -9.00 -13.82
CA ALA A 93 -18.91 -9.90 -14.76
C ALA A 93 -17.82 -9.18 -15.57
N LEU A 94 -18.13 -7.99 -16.10
CA LEU A 94 -17.15 -7.15 -16.81
C LEU A 94 -15.96 -6.80 -15.91
N LEU A 95 -16.22 -6.33 -14.69
CA LEU A 95 -15.16 -5.98 -13.74
C LEU A 95 -14.31 -7.20 -13.37
N ARG A 96 -14.91 -8.37 -13.16
CA ARG A 96 -14.18 -9.62 -12.89
C ARG A 96 -13.29 -10.01 -14.06
N GLU A 97 -13.77 -9.83 -15.28
CA GLU A 97 -13.00 -10.13 -16.50
C GLU A 97 -11.82 -9.15 -16.66
N GLU A 98 -12.05 -7.86 -16.49
CA GLU A 98 -11.02 -6.82 -16.64
C GLU A 98 -10.00 -6.84 -15.51
N MET A 99 -10.42 -7.21 -14.30
CA MET A 99 -9.57 -7.37 -13.13
C MET A 99 -9.13 -8.83 -12.91
N ALA A 100 -9.22 -9.69 -13.94
CA ALA A 100 -8.72 -11.05 -13.85
C ALA A 100 -7.21 -11.05 -13.55
N TRP A 101 -6.76 -11.94 -12.66
CA TRP A 101 -5.36 -11.98 -12.21
C TRP A 101 -4.37 -12.02 -13.38
N ASP A 102 -4.62 -12.85 -14.39
CA ASP A 102 -3.75 -12.96 -15.56
C ASP A 102 -3.65 -11.66 -16.38
N LYS A 103 -4.68 -10.81 -16.36
CA LYS A 103 -4.65 -9.50 -17.03
C LYS A 103 -3.88 -8.46 -16.22
N VAL A 104 -4.03 -8.46 -14.89
CA VAL A 104 -3.43 -7.42 -14.04
C VAL A 104 -2.02 -7.76 -13.54
N LYS A 105 -1.69 -9.05 -13.36
CA LYS A 105 -0.40 -9.51 -12.84
C LYS A 105 0.80 -8.91 -13.59
N PRO A 106 0.83 -8.85 -14.95
CA PRO A 106 1.95 -8.23 -15.66
C PRO A 106 2.18 -6.76 -15.30
N HIS A 107 1.11 -6.01 -15.02
CA HIS A 107 1.22 -4.62 -14.57
C HIS A 107 1.80 -4.51 -13.16
N TYR A 108 1.35 -5.38 -12.24
CA TYR A 108 1.93 -5.45 -10.90
C TYR A 108 3.41 -5.82 -10.94
N VAL A 109 3.79 -6.82 -11.74
CA VAL A 109 5.20 -7.20 -11.92
C VAL A 109 6.03 -6.00 -12.36
N ARG A 110 5.57 -5.28 -13.39
CA ARG A 110 6.25 -4.08 -13.88
C ARG A 110 6.40 -3.00 -12.81
N ILE A 111 5.36 -2.71 -12.04
CA ILE A 111 5.41 -1.71 -10.96
C ILE A 111 6.50 -2.08 -9.94
N TYR A 112 6.60 -3.35 -9.56
CA TYR A 112 7.65 -3.81 -8.63
C TYR A 112 9.05 -3.72 -9.25
N GLN A 113 9.21 -4.04 -10.54
CA GLN A 113 10.48 -3.89 -11.26
C GLN A 113 10.96 -2.44 -11.35
N GLU A 114 10.02 -1.49 -11.41
CA GLU A 114 10.31 -0.05 -11.44
C GLU A 114 10.54 0.53 -10.04
N SER A 115 10.11 -0.16 -8.97
CA SER A 115 10.08 0.38 -7.60
C SER A 115 11.11 -0.23 -6.65
N PHE A 116 11.55 -1.46 -6.90
CA PHE A 116 12.43 -2.21 -6.02
C PHE A 116 13.63 -2.75 -6.79
N ASP A 117 14.70 -3.07 -6.07
CA ASP A 117 15.78 -3.90 -6.59
C ASP A 117 15.63 -5.39 -6.22
N GLN A 118 16.44 -6.24 -6.83
CA GLN A 118 16.41 -7.69 -6.56
C GLN A 118 16.66 -8.05 -5.10
N ALA A 119 17.59 -7.37 -4.42
CA ALA A 119 17.94 -7.69 -3.04
C ALA A 119 16.81 -7.35 -2.07
N GLU A 120 16.10 -6.25 -2.31
CA GLU A 120 14.91 -5.86 -1.55
C GLU A 120 13.78 -6.89 -1.73
N ILE A 121 13.52 -7.33 -2.96
CA ILE A 121 12.51 -8.37 -3.24
C ILE A 121 12.90 -9.68 -2.56
N ASP A 122 14.16 -10.10 -2.62
CA ASP A 122 14.63 -11.31 -1.95
C ASP A 122 14.45 -11.23 -0.43
N GLY A 123 14.73 -10.07 0.17
CA GLY A 123 14.48 -9.81 1.58
C GLY A 123 13.00 -9.91 1.96
N LEU A 124 12.12 -9.34 1.13
CA LEU A 124 10.66 -9.45 1.33
C LEU A 124 10.18 -10.89 1.20
N ILE A 125 10.67 -11.63 0.21
CA ILE A 125 10.37 -13.06 0.04
C ILE A 125 10.79 -13.83 1.29
N ALA A 126 12.02 -13.63 1.77
CA ALA A 126 12.53 -14.31 2.96
C ALA A 126 11.66 -14.03 4.19
N PHE A 127 11.24 -12.77 4.37
CA PHE A 127 10.34 -12.39 5.45
C PHE A 127 8.97 -13.04 5.31
N TYR A 128 8.29 -12.87 4.18
CA TYR A 128 6.93 -13.39 3.98
C TYR A 128 6.88 -14.91 3.90
N ALA A 129 7.97 -15.60 3.55
CA ALA A 129 8.09 -17.06 3.65
C ALA A 129 8.27 -17.56 5.08
N SER A 130 8.73 -16.72 6.01
CA SER A 130 8.92 -17.10 7.41
C SER A 130 7.59 -17.36 8.12
N PRO A 131 7.57 -18.16 9.22
CA PRO A 131 6.36 -18.34 10.03
C PRO A 131 5.76 -17.02 10.55
N ALA A 132 6.60 -16.04 10.88
CA ALA A 132 6.15 -14.73 11.34
C ALA A 132 5.53 -13.90 10.21
N GLY A 133 6.14 -13.90 9.01
CA GLY A 133 5.60 -13.22 7.84
C GLY A 133 4.27 -13.80 7.37
N GLN A 134 4.16 -15.14 7.34
CA GLN A 134 2.88 -15.81 7.07
C GLN A 134 1.81 -15.48 8.12
N ALA A 135 2.19 -15.44 9.41
CA ALA A 135 1.28 -15.01 10.46
C ALA A 135 0.82 -13.55 10.27
N MET A 136 1.69 -12.65 9.79
CA MET A 136 1.34 -11.27 9.47
C MET A 136 0.26 -11.23 8.37
N VAL A 137 0.49 -11.90 7.24
CA VAL A 137 -0.48 -11.94 6.12
C VAL A 137 -1.84 -12.46 6.59
N GLN A 138 -1.86 -13.52 7.39
CA GLN A 138 -3.11 -14.15 7.85
C GLN A 138 -3.83 -13.35 8.95
N LYS A 139 -3.08 -12.70 9.85
CA LYS A 139 -3.66 -12.08 11.06
C LYS A 139 -3.89 -10.58 10.94
N MET A 140 -3.18 -9.88 10.05
CA MET A 140 -3.33 -8.43 9.89
C MET A 140 -4.77 -7.99 9.60
N PRO A 141 -5.56 -8.68 8.74
CA PRO A 141 -6.97 -8.33 8.56
C PRO A 141 -7.77 -8.39 9.87
N THR A 142 -7.50 -9.39 10.71
CA THR A 142 -8.15 -9.51 12.03
C THR A 142 -7.69 -8.43 13.00
N VAL A 143 -6.40 -8.07 12.99
CA VAL A 143 -5.88 -6.97 13.80
C VAL A 143 -6.57 -5.66 13.41
N MET A 144 -6.65 -5.35 12.11
CA MET A 144 -7.33 -4.15 11.62
C MET A 144 -8.83 -4.14 12.01
N ALA A 145 -9.52 -5.27 11.85
CA ALA A 145 -10.93 -5.39 12.24
C ALA A 145 -11.14 -5.14 13.75
N LYS A 146 -10.29 -5.72 14.59
CA LYS A 146 -10.34 -5.52 16.05
C LYS A 146 -10.01 -4.08 16.44
N SER A 147 -9.03 -3.46 15.79
CA SER A 147 -8.68 -2.05 16.01
C SER A 147 -9.85 -1.12 15.66
N MET A 148 -10.52 -1.35 14.53
CA MET A 148 -11.72 -0.59 14.17
C MET A 148 -12.85 -0.76 15.18
N ALA A 149 -13.11 -2.00 15.63
CA ALA A 149 -14.12 -2.26 16.66
C ALA A 149 -13.81 -1.55 17.98
N PHE A 150 -12.53 -1.56 18.39
CA PHE A 150 -12.08 -0.82 19.57
C PHE A 150 -12.32 0.69 19.42
N MET A 151 -11.95 1.28 18.27
CA MET A 151 -12.19 2.70 18.00
C MET A 151 -13.68 3.06 18.07
N GLN A 152 -14.57 2.19 17.59
CA GLN A 152 -16.02 2.41 17.71
C GLN A 152 -16.51 2.38 19.17
N VAL A 153 -15.94 1.53 20.02
CA VAL A 153 -16.23 1.54 21.47
C VAL A 153 -15.72 2.83 22.10
N GLN A 154 -14.50 3.23 21.77
CA GLN A 154 -13.89 4.43 22.31
C GLN A 154 -14.67 5.69 21.92
N MET A 155 -15.10 5.79 20.66
CA MET A 155 -15.91 6.90 20.18
C MET A 155 -17.26 7.00 20.92
N ARG A 156 -17.94 5.87 21.14
CA ARG A 156 -19.17 5.82 21.95
C ARG A 156 -18.96 6.30 23.38
N SER A 157 -17.78 6.09 23.96
CA SER A 157 -17.44 6.61 25.29
C SER A 157 -17.07 8.11 25.29
N ILE A 158 -16.58 8.64 24.18
CA ILE A 158 -16.15 10.04 24.06
C ILE A 158 -17.35 10.95 23.78
N MET A 159 -18.30 10.53 22.94
CA MET A 159 -19.46 11.36 22.54
C MET A 159 -20.19 12.02 23.73
N PRO A 160 -20.51 11.32 24.84
CA PRO A 160 -21.18 11.96 25.98
C PRO A 160 -20.32 13.02 26.66
N LYS A 161 -19.00 12.79 26.77
CA LYS A 161 -18.05 13.74 27.37
C LYS A 161 -17.91 14.99 26.50
N LEU A 162 -17.88 14.80 25.18
CA LEU A 162 -17.87 15.90 24.22
C LEU A 162 -19.15 16.73 24.34
N ASN A 163 -20.32 16.08 24.43
CA ASN A 163 -21.59 16.79 24.64
C ASN A 163 -21.61 17.58 25.94
N ALA A 164 -21.13 17.00 27.04
CA ALA A 164 -21.02 17.69 28.33
C ALA A 164 -20.10 18.92 28.23
N LEU A 165 -18.91 18.76 27.65
CA LEU A 165 -17.96 19.87 27.46
C LEU A 165 -18.57 21.02 26.63
N VAL A 166 -19.31 20.69 25.57
CA VAL A 166 -20.00 21.69 24.75
C VAL A 166 -21.08 22.42 25.57
N GLN A 167 -21.88 21.70 26.36
CA GLN A 167 -22.90 22.33 27.22
C GLN A 167 -22.26 23.25 28.27
N ASP A 168 -21.23 22.77 28.97
CA ASP A 168 -20.51 23.55 29.98
C ASP A 168 -19.94 24.84 29.38
N THR A 169 -19.33 24.75 28.18
CA THR A 169 -18.76 25.92 27.48
C THR A 169 -19.85 26.93 27.09
N LEU A 170 -21.02 26.45 26.63
CA LEU A 170 -22.14 27.32 26.29
C LEU A 170 -22.71 28.04 27.52
N ASP A 171 -22.77 27.35 28.66
CA ASP A 171 -23.24 27.93 29.91
C ASP A 171 -22.24 28.94 30.48
N GLU A 172 -20.93 28.68 30.39
CA GLU A 172 -19.89 29.67 30.70
C GLU A 172 -20.01 30.93 29.82
N ALA A 173 -20.20 30.75 28.51
CA ALA A 173 -20.35 31.86 27.57
C ALA A 173 -21.60 32.72 27.86
N ARG A 174 -22.70 32.12 28.29
CA ARG A 174 -23.92 32.85 28.70
C ARG A 174 -23.73 33.65 29.99
N GLN A 175 -22.86 33.17 30.88
CA GLN A 175 -22.59 33.80 32.18
C GLN A 175 -21.49 34.87 32.09
N ALA A 176 -20.69 34.88 31.02
CA ALA A 176 -19.71 35.91 30.76
C ALA A 176 -20.39 37.27 30.53
N LYS A 177 -20.19 38.20 31.48
CA LYS A 177 -20.68 39.59 31.35
C LYS A 177 -19.92 40.31 30.23
N PRO A 178 -20.56 41.21 29.46
CA PRO A 178 -19.84 42.08 28.53
C PRO A 178 -18.82 42.94 29.29
N PRO A 179 -17.73 43.39 28.64
CA PRO A 179 -16.83 44.38 29.22
C PRO A 179 -17.63 45.58 29.72
N ALA A 180 -17.32 46.07 30.92
CA ALA A 180 -17.89 47.32 31.41
C ALA A 180 -17.17 48.48 30.69
N ASP A 181 -17.92 49.22 29.88
CA ASP A 181 -17.51 50.51 29.31
C ASP A 181 -17.58 51.64 30.35
#